data_AF-A0A086LYB9-F1
#
_entry.id   AF-A0A086LYB9-F1
#
_cell.length_a   1.000
_cell.length_b   1.000
_cell.length_c   1.000
_cell.angle_alpha   90.00
_cell.angle_beta   90.00
_cell.angle_gamma   90.00
#
_symmetry.space_group_name_H-M   'P 1'
#
loop_
_entity.id
_entity.type
_entity.pdbx_description
1 polymer ?
#
loop_
_entity_poly.entity_id
_entity_poly.type
_entity_poly.pdbx_seq_one_letter_code
_entity_poly.pdbx_strand_id
1 'polypeptide(L)'
;VSAKDQPGNLTLKTRKAAQGPQTSDRSEFRLQLEAKEKKALADRKKAEATLTALPPDYENPFPEDADDVDAPGPPSEASSDEDDDSDEEEALLRELEKIKKERIQEEQAKQAEEEKKRQAEQQERMLRANPLLMADGAVKRRWDDEVVFRNQAKNQPKAKRQFVNDPVRSEFHKKFLSKYIR
;
A
#
# COMPACT_ATOMS: atom_id res chain seq x y z
N VAL A 1 49.87 -24.75 -32.97
CA VAL A 1 48.41 -24.52 -33.10
C VAL A 1 47.88 -24.23 -31.71
N SER A 2 47.19 -23.11 -31.52
CA SER A 2 46.66 -22.71 -30.21
C SER A 2 45.40 -23.51 -29.87
N ALA A 3 45.10 -23.66 -28.58
CA ALA A 3 43.82 -24.22 -28.15
C ALA A 3 42.61 -23.40 -28.64
N LYS A 4 42.82 -22.11 -28.96
CA LYS A 4 41.79 -21.23 -29.55
C LYS A 4 41.47 -21.54 -31.02
N ASP A 5 42.37 -22.25 -31.71
CA ASP A 5 42.21 -22.58 -33.13
C ASP A 5 41.53 -23.96 -33.32
N GLN A 6 41.12 -24.59 -32.21
CA GLN A 6 40.37 -25.84 -32.26
C GLN A 6 38.98 -25.61 -32.88
N PRO A 7 38.45 -26.59 -33.63
CA PRO A 7 37.15 -26.46 -34.27
C PRO A 7 36.05 -26.21 -33.24
N GLY A 8 35.41 -25.04 -33.31
CA GLY A 8 34.31 -24.64 -32.44
C GLY A 8 33.29 -23.80 -33.18
N ASN A 9 32.00 -23.95 -32.86
CA ASN A 9 30.88 -23.28 -33.54
C ASN A 9 30.95 -23.39 -35.07
N LEU A 10 31.00 -24.64 -35.56
CA LEU A 10 31.19 -24.98 -36.98
C LEU A 10 30.00 -24.61 -37.89
N THR A 11 28.90 -24.12 -37.32
CA THR A 11 27.69 -23.74 -38.06
C THR A 11 27.28 -22.31 -37.72
N LEU A 12 27.00 -21.53 -38.77
CA LEU A 12 26.45 -20.18 -38.61
C LEU A 12 24.93 -20.25 -38.44
N LYS A 13 24.42 -19.56 -37.42
CA LYS A 13 22.98 -19.40 -37.21
C LYS A 13 22.44 -18.32 -38.14
N THR A 14 21.36 -18.61 -38.85
CA THR A 14 20.61 -17.64 -39.65
C THR A 14 19.32 -17.24 -38.95
N ARG A 15 18.83 -16.02 -39.20
CA ARG A 15 17.55 -15.55 -38.65
C ARG A 15 16.40 -16.33 -39.30
N LYS A 16 15.53 -16.95 -38.49
CA LYS A 16 14.29 -17.56 -38.97
C LYS A 16 13.21 -16.50 -39.19
N ALA A 17 12.28 -16.73 -40.12
CA ALA A 17 11.20 -15.77 -40.45
C ALA A 17 10.42 -15.30 -39.21
N ALA A 18 10.13 -16.20 -38.26
CA ALA A 18 9.41 -15.88 -37.02
C ALA A 18 10.20 -15.05 -35.98
N GLN A 19 11.52 -14.93 -36.13
CA GLN A 19 12.37 -14.16 -35.21
C GLN A 19 12.51 -12.69 -35.65
N GLY A 20 12.09 -12.38 -36.88
CA GLY A 20 12.09 -11.03 -37.41
C GLY A 20 10.82 -10.27 -37.07
N PRO A 21 10.77 -8.99 -37.45
CA PRO A 21 9.53 -8.25 -37.40
C PRO A 21 8.49 -8.92 -38.32
N GLN A 22 7.25 -8.99 -37.86
CA GLN A 22 6.15 -9.64 -38.58
C GLN A 22 5.77 -8.87 -39.85
N THR A 23 6.05 -7.57 -39.89
CA THR A 23 5.70 -6.70 -41.00
C THR A 23 6.91 -5.85 -41.39
N SER A 24 7.03 -5.47 -42.66
CA SER A 24 8.10 -4.58 -43.14
C SER A 24 7.68 -3.12 -43.20
N ASP A 25 6.41 -2.83 -42.91
CA ASP A 25 5.79 -1.54 -43.18
C ASP A 25 6.06 -0.53 -42.07
N ARG A 26 6.66 0.59 -42.45
CA ARG A 26 7.09 1.64 -41.51
C ARG A 26 5.92 2.25 -40.71
N SER A 27 4.73 2.32 -41.31
CA SER A 27 3.52 2.83 -40.65
C SER A 27 3.10 1.92 -39.50
N GLU A 28 3.05 0.61 -39.73
CA GLU A 28 2.68 -0.38 -38.73
C GLU A 28 3.72 -0.45 -37.60
N PHE A 29 5.02 -0.34 -37.92
CA PHE A 29 6.06 -0.25 -36.90
C PHE A 29 5.89 0.96 -35.98
N ARG A 30 5.53 2.13 -36.53
CA ARG A 30 5.27 3.33 -35.73
C ARG A 30 4.10 3.11 -34.79
N LEU A 31 2.99 2.56 -35.29
CA LEU A 31 1.82 2.25 -34.46
C LEU A 31 2.14 1.25 -33.34
N GLN A 32 2.92 0.20 -33.65
CA GLN A 32 3.38 -0.76 -32.65
C GLN A 32 4.32 -0.13 -31.61
N LEU A 33 5.21 0.76 -32.04
CA LEU A 33 6.11 1.50 -31.15
C LEU A 33 5.30 2.38 -30.19
N GLU A 34 4.38 3.19 -30.72
CA GLU A 34 3.53 4.08 -29.92
C GLU A 34 2.66 3.29 -28.92
N ALA A 35 2.12 2.15 -29.32
CA ALA A 35 1.35 1.29 -28.41
C ALA A 35 2.22 0.74 -27.26
N LYS A 36 3.44 0.30 -27.56
CA LYS A 36 4.40 -0.17 -26.56
C LYS A 36 4.88 0.95 -25.64
N GLU A 37 5.14 2.14 -26.18
CA GLU A 37 5.53 3.31 -25.40
C GLU A 37 4.41 3.76 -24.45
N LYS A 38 3.15 3.77 -24.92
CA LYS A 38 1.98 4.06 -24.06
C LYS A 38 1.87 3.07 -22.91
N LYS A 39 2.03 1.77 -23.20
CA LYS A 39 2.01 0.73 -22.17
C LYS A 39 3.16 0.92 -21.16
N ALA A 40 4.39 1.09 -21.64
CA ALA A 40 5.56 1.30 -20.79
C ALA A 40 5.43 2.56 -19.92
N LEU A 41 4.82 3.63 -20.43
CA LEU A 41 4.55 4.85 -19.68
C LEU A 41 3.50 4.61 -18.58
N ALA A 42 2.44 3.84 -18.88
CA ALA A 42 1.44 3.46 -17.90
C ALA A 42 2.05 2.60 -16.78
N ASP A 43 2.88 1.62 -17.14
CA ASP A 43 3.60 0.76 -16.19
C ASP A 43 4.57 1.59 -15.33
N ARG A 44 5.31 2.54 -15.93
CA ARG A 44 6.17 3.47 -15.19
C ARG A 44 5.37 4.34 -14.23
N LYS A 45 4.22 4.87 -14.67
CA LYS A 45 3.34 5.69 -13.82
C LYS A 45 2.76 4.87 -12.66
N LYS A 46 2.41 3.60 -12.89
CA LYS A 46 1.98 2.67 -11.84
C LYS A 46 3.11 2.41 -10.85
N ALA A 47 4.32 2.16 -11.33
CA ALA A 47 5.51 1.96 -10.49
C ALA A 47 5.89 3.22 -9.68
N GLU A 48 5.74 4.41 -10.26
CA GLU A 48 5.95 5.68 -9.57
C GLU A 48 4.86 5.92 -8.51
N ALA A 49 3.61 5.56 -8.82
CA ALA A 49 2.51 5.63 -7.86
C ALA A 49 2.70 4.65 -6.69
N THR A 50 3.15 3.42 -6.92
CA THR A 50 3.49 2.48 -5.84
C THR A 50 4.68 2.97 -5.02
N LEU A 51 5.74 3.50 -5.65
CA LEU A 51 6.87 4.14 -4.95
C LEU A 51 6.43 5.33 -4.08
N THR A 52 5.46 6.12 -4.55
CA THR A 52 4.91 7.27 -3.81
C THR A 52 3.98 6.83 -2.68
N ALA A 53 3.28 5.69 -2.84
CA ALA A 53 2.42 5.11 -1.82
C ALA A 53 3.20 4.46 -0.67
N LEU A 54 4.49 4.16 -0.85
CA LEU A 54 5.33 3.67 0.24
C LEU A 54 5.55 4.77 1.29
N PRO A 55 5.45 4.44 2.58
CA PRO A 55 5.80 5.37 3.65
C PRO A 55 7.22 5.91 3.44
N PRO A 56 7.47 7.20 3.72
CA PRO A 56 8.76 7.81 3.45
C PRO A 56 9.90 7.14 4.23
N ASP A 57 9.61 6.42 5.32
CA ASP A 57 10.58 5.74 6.20
C ASP A 57 10.62 4.21 5.98
N TYR A 58 10.12 3.72 4.85
CA TYR A 58 10.24 2.30 4.51
C TYR A 58 11.70 1.96 4.14
N GLU A 59 12.48 1.50 5.12
CA GLU A 59 13.77 0.87 4.87
C GLU A 59 13.53 -0.56 4.40
N ASN A 60 13.91 -0.87 3.16
CA ASN A 60 13.80 -2.21 2.62
C ASN A 60 14.67 -3.17 3.46
N PRO A 61 14.07 -4.14 4.17
CA PRO A 61 14.81 -5.07 5.05
C PRO A 61 15.73 -6.01 4.28
N PHE A 62 15.57 -6.12 2.95
CA PHE A 62 16.41 -6.93 2.07
C PHE A 62 16.95 -6.08 0.90
N PRO A 63 17.96 -5.22 1.16
CA PRO A 63 18.49 -4.31 0.15
C PRO A 63 19.27 -5.02 -0.97
N GLU A 64 19.69 -6.28 -0.78
CA GLU A 64 20.38 -7.08 -1.80
C GLU A 64 19.41 -7.71 -2.83
N ASP A 65 18.13 -7.89 -2.46
CA ASP A 65 17.12 -8.58 -3.29
C ASP A 65 16.10 -7.60 -3.93
N ALA A 66 16.35 -6.29 -3.83
CA ALA A 66 15.41 -5.23 -4.23
C ALA A 66 15.11 -5.18 -5.75
N ASP A 67 15.86 -5.91 -6.56
CA ASP A 67 15.70 -5.97 -8.02
C ASP A 67 14.81 -7.15 -8.50
N ASP A 68 14.33 -8.04 -7.60
CA ASP A 68 13.65 -9.30 -7.96
C ASP A 68 12.14 -9.36 -7.61
N VAL A 69 11.50 -8.22 -7.29
CA VAL A 69 10.08 -8.22 -6.85
C VAL A 69 9.16 -7.56 -7.89
N ASP A 70 8.48 -8.39 -8.68
CA ASP A 70 7.29 -7.99 -9.45
C ASP A 70 6.10 -7.84 -8.48
N ALA A 71 5.65 -6.59 -8.26
CA ALA A 71 4.62 -6.28 -7.28
C ALA A 71 3.24 -6.78 -7.76
N PRO A 72 2.56 -7.68 -7.02
CA PRO A 72 1.24 -8.18 -7.41
C PRO A 72 0.22 -7.04 -7.39
N GLY A 73 -0.48 -6.85 -8.52
CA GLY A 73 -1.55 -5.87 -8.64
C GLY A 73 -2.80 -6.26 -7.84
N PRO A 74 -3.57 -5.29 -7.32
CA PRO A 74 -4.76 -5.58 -6.52
C PRO A 74 -5.90 -6.16 -7.38
N PRO A 75 -6.75 -7.07 -6.84
CA PRO A 75 -7.93 -7.57 -7.53
C PRO A 75 -9.04 -6.52 -7.57
N SER A 76 -9.77 -6.47 -8.68
CA SER A 76 -10.96 -5.64 -8.89
C SER A 76 -12.22 -6.39 -8.46
N GLU A 77 -12.92 -5.86 -7.45
CA GLU A 77 -14.22 -6.35 -6.96
C GLU A 77 -15.38 -5.66 -7.69
N ALA A 78 -16.41 -6.42 -8.08
CA ALA A 78 -17.64 -5.95 -8.72
C ALA A 78 -18.85 -6.23 -7.80
N SER A 79 -19.69 -5.23 -7.57
CA SER A 79 -20.87 -5.25 -6.67
C SER A 79 -22.17 -5.44 -7.47
N SER A 80 -23.11 -6.24 -6.93
CA SER A 80 -24.50 -6.35 -7.35
C SER A 80 -25.38 -6.61 -6.12
N ASP A 81 -26.45 -5.83 -5.95
CA ASP A 81 -27.41 -5.86 -4.84
C ASP A 81 -28.84 -5.84 -5.44
N GLU A 82 -29.72 -6.71 -4.97
CA GLU A 82 -31.15 -6.83 -5.36
C GLU A 82 -31.98 -7.13 -4.09
N ASP A 83 -33.07 -6.38 -3.87
CA ASP A 83 -34.00 -6.47 -2.72
C ASP A 83 -35.47 -6.47 -3.22
N ASP A 84 -36.37 -7.20 -2.55
CA ASP A 84 -37.78 -7.43 -2.93
C ASP A 84 -38.76 -7.42 -1.72
N ASP A 85 -40.05 -7.23 -2.05
CA ASP A 85 -41.32 -7.49 -1.33
C ASP A 85 -42.19 -6.32 -0.79
N SER A 86 -43.51 -6.44 -1.03
CA SER A 86 -44.61 -5.51 -0.68
C SER A 86 -45.90 -6.24 -0.21
N ASP A 87 -46.69 -5.52 0.60
CA ASP A 87 -47.75 -5.90 1.59
C ASP A 87 -49.17 -6.33 1.11
N GLU A 88 -50.06 -6.77 2.05
CA GLU A 88 -51.40 -6.18 2.38
C GLU A 88 -52.40 -7.08 3.20
N GLU A 89 -52.91 -6.63 4.38
CA GLU A 89 -54.28 -6.89 4.91
C GLU A 89 -54.56 -6.09 6.23
N GLU A 90 -55.21 -4.92 6.15
CA GLU A 90 -54.85 -3.81 7.07
C GLU A 90 -56.01 -2.97 7.70
N ALA A 91 -57.20 -3.48 7.99
CA ALA A 91 -58.30 -2.59 8.49
C ALA A 91 -58.71 -2.76 9.97
N LEU A 92 -58.90 -3.97 10.51
CA LEU A 92 -59.50 -4.16 11.85
C LEU A 92 -58.47 -4.51 12.94
N LEU A 93 -57.35 -5.12 12.56
CA LEU A 93 -56.19 -5.30 13.44
C LEU A 93 -55.54 -3.96 13.80
N ARG A 94 -55.68 -2.91 12.96
CA ARG A 94 -55.08 -1.59 13.16
C ARG A 94 -55.46 -0.89 14.46
N GLU A 95 -56.63 -1.14 15.05
CA GLU A 95 -57.06 -0.44 16.30
C GLU A 95 -56.53 -1.12 17.57
N LEU A 96 -56.57 -2.46 17.66
CA LEU A 96 -55.92 -3.21 18.74
C LEU A 96 -54.39 -3.18 18.62
N GLU A 97 -53.88 -3.20 17.40
CA GLU A 97 -52.48 -2.95 17.14
C GLU A 97 -52.11 -1.52 17.51
N LYS A 98 -52.97 -0.50 17.34
CA LYS A 98 -52.63 0.86 17.77
C LYS A 98 -52.38 0.94 19.27
N ILE A 99 -53.25 0.35 20.09
CA ILE A 99 -53.11 0.37 21.56
C ILE A 99 -51.93 -0.50 22.01
N LYS A 100 -51.72 -1.66 21.37
CA LYS A 100 -50.56 -2.51 21.66
C LYS A 100 -49.25 -1.87 21.17
N LYS A 101 -49.23 -1.25 19.99
CA LYS A 101 -48.09 -0.49 19.44
C LYS A 101 -47.78 0.70 20.33
N GLU A 102 -48.77 1.42 20.84
CA GLU A 102 -48.55 2.55 21.76
C GLU A 102 -47.92 2.09 23.09
N ARG A 103 -48.41 0.99 23.68
CA ARG A 103 -47.82 0.40 24.90
C ARG A 103 -46.43 -0.20 24.67
N ILE A 104 -46.25 -0.93 23.57
CA ILE A 104 -44.96 -1.51 23.19
C ILE A 104 -43.95 -0.40 22.89
N GLN A 105 -44.38 0.72 22.27
CA GLN A 105 -43.52 1.85 21.97
C GLN A 105 -43.11 2.61 23.24
N GLU A 106 -44.01 2.80 24.21
CA GLU A 106 -43.69 3.40 25.51
C GLU A 106 -42.72 2.51 26.32
N GLU A 107 -42.95 1.20 26.33
CA GLU A 107 -42.08 0.25 27.02
C GLU A 107 -40.71 0.10 26.33
N GLN A 108 -40.67 0.07 25.00
CA GLN A 108 -39.43 0.08 24.21
C GLN A 108 -38.65 1.39 24.39
N ALA A 109 -39.33 2.54 24.44
CA ALA A 109 -38.69 3.82 24.71
C ALA A 109 -38.06 3.83 26.12
N LYS A 110 -38.77 3.31 27.12
CA LYS A 110 -38.29 3.19 28.50
C LYS A 110 -37.13 2.19 28.64
N GLN A 111 -37.21 1.02 27.99
CA GLN A 111 -36.14 0.03 27.97
C GLN A 111 -34.90 0.56 27.24
N ALA A 112 -35.08 1.28 26.13
CA ALA A 112 -33.97 1.90 25.40
C ALA A 112 -33.31 3.03 26.22
N GLU A 113 -34.07 3.78 27.02
CA GLU A 113 -33.51 4.79 27.93
C GLU A 113 -32.70 4.13 29.07
N GLU A 114 -33.23 3.07 29.68
CA GLU A 114 -32.53 2.34 30.74
C GLU A 114 -31.27 1.63 30.21
N GLU A 115 -31.34 1.07 29.00
CA GLU A 115 -30.18 0.47 28.36
C GLU A 115 -29.12 1.52 27.99
N LYS A 116 -29.52 2.70 27.47
CA LYS A 116 -28.59 3.82 27.25
C LYS A 116 -27.93 4.27 28.54
N LYS A 117 -28.67 4.35 29.65
CA LYS A 117 -28.12 4.72 30.96
C LYS A 117 -27.13 3.67 31.46
N ARG A 118 -27.45 2.38 31.31
CA ARG A 118 -26.55 1.28 31.67
C ARG A 118 -25.31 1.24 30.78
N GLN A 119 -25.44 1.51 29.49
CA GLN A 119 -24.31 1.63 28.56
C GLN A 119 -23.43 2.83 28.91
N ALA A 120 -24.01 3.97 29.29
CA ALA A 120 -23.26 5.15 29.75
C ALA A 120 -22.47 4.88 31.04
N GLU A 121 -23.08 4.22 32.03
CA GLU A 121 -22.40 3.81 33.27
C GLU A 121 -21.28 2.78 33.01
N GLN A 122 -21.50 1.84 32.08
CA GLN A 122 -20.45 0.89 31.67
C GLN A 122 -19.30 1.60 30.95
N GLN A 123 -19.59 2.55 30.07
CA GLN A 123 -18.58 3.37 29.41
C GLN A 123 -17.79 4.22 30.42
N GLU A 124 -18.46 4.85 31.39
CA GLU A 124 -17.80 5.60 32.46
C GLU A 124 -16.88 4.71 33.28
N ARG A 125 -17.34 3.50 33.64
CA ARG A 125 -16.53 2.53 34.38
C ARG A 125 -15.34 2.02 33.57
N MET A 126 -15.51 1.77 32.27
CA MET A 126 -14.42 1.37 31.37
C MET A 126 -13.40 2.49 31.19
N LEU A 127 -13.85 3.75 31.05
CA LEU A 127 -12.97 4.92 30.98
C LEU A 127 -12.21 5.12 32.29
N ARG A 128 -12.88 4.96 33.43
CA ARG A 128 -12.27 5.12 34.75
C ARG A 128 -11.34 3.96 35.13
N ALA A 129 -11.62 2.75 34.66
CA ALA A 129 -10.80 1.56 34.87
C ALA A 129 -9.54 1.55 33.99
N ASN A 130 -9.35 2.53 33.10
CA ASN A 130 -8.12 2.67 32.33
C ASN A 130 -7.10 3.54 33.09
N PRO A 131 -6.10 2.93 33.76
CA PRO A 131 -5.05 3.67 34.48
C PRO A 131 -4.15 4.49 33.55
N LEU A 132 -4.19 4.30 32.22
CA LEU A 132 -3.52 5.18 31.25
C LEU A 132 -4.28 6.49 31.02
N LEU A 133 -5.59 6.53 31.31
CA LEU A 133 -6.44 7.71 31.13
C LEU A 133 -6.43 8.62 32.38
N MET A 134 -6.14 8.06 33.55
CA MET A 134 -5.92 8.80 34.78
C MET A 134 -4.50 9.37 34.76
N ALA A 135 -4.38 10.68 34.63
CA ALA A 135 -3.13 11.42 34.37
C ALA A 135 -2.05 11.34 35.46
N ASP A 136 -2.21 10.46 36.45
CA ASP A 136 -1.38 10.36 37.66
C ASP A 136 -0.04 9.66 37.38
N GLY A 137 0.08 9.00 36.22
CA GLY A 137 1.31 8.37 35.71
C GLY A 137 2.14 9.26 34.78
N ALA A 138 1.83 10.56 34.65
CA ALA A 138 2.58 11.47 33.80
C ALA A 138 4.06 11.54 34.26
N VAL A 139 4.94 10.92 33.47
CA VAL A 139 6.38 10.88 33.71
C VAL A 139 6.90 12.31 33.86
N LYS A 140 7.21 12.69 35.11
CA LYS A 140 7.55 14.07 35.52
C LYS A 140 8.81 14.59 34.84
N ARG A 141 9.70 13.69 34.43
CA ARG A 141 10.91 13.99 33.67
C ARG A 141 11.29 12.79 32.82
N ARG A 142 11.36 13.00 31.52
CA ARG A 142 11.77 11.98 30.55
C ARG A 142 13.27 11.71 30.68
N TRP A 143 13.69 10.46 30.51
CA TRP A 143 15.12 10.10 30.46
C TRP A 143 15.86 10.90 29.37
N ASP A 144 15.14 11.19 28.30
CA ASP A 144 15.47 12.12 27.23
C ASP A 144 15.30 13.60 27.60
N ASP A 145 15.52 14.05 28.83
CA ASP A 145 15.53 15.49 29.15
C ASP A 145 16.94 16.03 29.38
N GLU A 146 17.88 15.19 29.84
CA GLU A 146 19.27 15.59 30.17
C GLU A 146 20.29 15.50 29.02
N VAL A 147 19.98 14.79 27.92
CA VAL A 147 20.84 14.77 26.73
C VAL A 147 20.95 16.16 26.11
N VAL A 148 22.19 16.62 25.97
CA VAL A 148 22.57 17.95 25.48
C VAL A 148 22.30 18.18 24.00
N PHE A 149 22.09 17.11 23.21
CA PHE A 149 21.77 17.20 21.79
C PHE A 149 20.41 16.56 21.49
N ARG A 150 19.54 17.30 20.80
CA ARG A 150 18.20 16.85 20.42
C ARG A 150 18.02 16.91 18.91
N ASN A 151 17.37 15.90 18.35
CA ASN A 151 16.84 15.93 16.97
C ASN A 151 17.85 16.31 15.89
N GLN A 152 19.12 15.89 16.04
CA GLN A 152 20.22 16.25 15.13
C GLN A 152 19.98 15.86 13.66
N ALA A 153 19.20 14.79 13.43
CA ALA A 153 18.94 14.25 12.10
C ALA A 153 17.51 14.50 11.57
N LYS A 154 16.71 15.33 12.26
CA LYS A 154 15.26 15.44 11.97
C LYS A 154 14.94 15.82 10.51
N ASN A 155 15.79 16.63 9.88
CA ASN A 155 15.59 17.14 8.51
C ASN A 155 16.73 16.77 7.57
N GLN A 156 17.46 15.67 7.83
CA GLN A 156 18.53 15.27 6.93
C GLN A 156 17.95 14.89 5.56
N PRO A 157 18.51 15.40 4.44
CA PRO A 157 18.04 15.04 3.12
C PRO A 157 18.29 13.55 2.89
N LYS A 158 17.21 12.82 2.59
CA LYS A 158 17.30 11.40 2.25
C LYS A 158 18.16 11.22 1.01
N ALA A 159 19.02 10.20 1.03
CA ALA A 159 19.90 9.89 -0.09
C ALA A 159 19.07 9.64 -1.35
N LYS A 160 19.22 10.52 -2.35
CA LYS A 160 18.51 10.39 -3.62
C LYS A 160 19.21 9.32 -4.46
N ARG A 161 18.44 8.42 -5.09
CA ARG A 161 18.95 7.47 -6.08
C ARG A 161 19.32 8.21 -7.36
N GLN A 162 20.52 8.77 -7.40
CA GLN A 162 21.05 9.51 -8.54
C GLN A 162 22.16 8.70 -9.21
N PHE A 163 22.08 8.56 -10.53
CA PHE A 163 23.19 8.03 -11.32
C PHE A 163 24.19 9.15 -11.60
N VAL A 164 25.47 8.88 -11.35
CA VAL A 164 26.57 9.78 -11.65
C VAL A 164 27.47 9.09 -12.66
N ASN A 165 27.70 9.72 -13.81
CA ASN A 165 28.64 9.25 -14.82
C ASN A 165 30.11 9.57 -14.43
N ASP A 166 30.52 9.10 -13.25
CA ASP A 166 31.87 9.26 -12.72
C ASP A 166 32.20 8.02 -11.87
N PRO A 167 33.26 7.26 -12.18
CA PRO A 167 33.57 6.02 -11.50
C PRO A 167 34.04 6.22 -10.05
N VAL A 168 34.58 7.37 -9.68
CA VAL A 168 35.11 7.62 -8.32
C VAL A 168 34.13 8.38 -7.43
N ARG A 169 33.21 9.16 -8.03
CA ARG A 169 32.19 9.92 -7.28
C ARG A 169 30.83 9.23 -7.20
N SER A 170 30.64 8.14 -7.95
CA SER A 170 29.42 7.34 -7.87
C SER A 170 29.18 6.83 -6.45
N GLU A 171 27.91 6.80 -6.04
CA GLU A 171 27.48 6.20 -4.76
C GLU A 171 27.93 4.75 -4.64
N PHE A 172 28.05 4.04 -5.76
CA PHE A 172 28.63 2.68 -5.80
C PHE A 172 30.07 2.67 -5.28
N HIS A 173 30.92 3.56 -5.80
CA HIS A 173 32.33 3.59 -5.42
C HIS A 173 32.52 4.05 -3.97
N LYS A 174 31.74 5.03 -3.52
CA LYS A 174 31.75 5.44 -2.10
C LYS A 174 31.37 4.29 -1.17
N LYS A 175 30.32 3.53 -1.49
CA LYS A 175 29.91 2.34 -0.74
C LYS A 175 30.96 1.23 -0.80
N PHE A 176 31.57 1.01 -1.96
CA PHE A 176 32.66 0.05 -2.13
C PHE A 176 33.85 0.39 -1.21
N LEU A 177 34.33 1.63 -1.25
CA LEU A 177 35.43 2.07 -0.38
C LEU A 177 35.04 1.94 1.09
N SER A 178 33.86 2.40 1.50
CA SER A 178 33.39 2.26 2.88
C SER A 178 33.25 0.81 3.36
N LYS A 179 33.00 -0.14 2.45
CA LYS A 179 32.85 -1.57 2.78
C LYS A 179 34.19 -2.29 2.88
N TYR A 180 35.14 -1.98 2.00
CA TYR A 180 36.39 -2.73 1.85
C TYR A 180 37.62 -2.02 2.41
N ILE A 181 37.53 -0.71 2.65
CA ILE A 181 38.60 0.10 3.21
C ILE A 181 38.05 0.79 4.46
N ARG A 182 38.73 0.57 5.59
CA ARG A 182 38.32 1.08 6.91
C ARG A 182 39.29 2.14 7.41
#